data_AF-A0A934R4J9-F1
#
_entry.id   AF-A0A934R4J9-F1
#
_cell.length_a   1.000
_cell.length_b   1.000
_cell.length_c   1.000
_cell.angle_alpha   90.00
_cell.angle_beta   90.00
_cell.angle_gamma   90.00
#
_symmetry.space_group_name_H-M   'P 1'
#
loop_
_entity.id
_entity.type
_entity.pdbx_description
1 polymer ?
#
loop_
_entity_poly.entity_id
_entity_poly.type
_entity_poly.pdbx_seq_one_letter_code
_entity_poly.pdbx_strand_id
1 'polypeptide(L)'
;MQNFHHSQFGDFPQLAGIKHSSGQRISVCIPTLDEADTIGEIVSTVRKVLQEQHPLVDEILVIDSGSRDVTREIAAAAGATVHLAADILPELECHTGKGENLWKALHVSTGDIICYVDGDISNFHPGFVTGLVGPLLTHPEIEYVKAYYERPLAYGDESHSTGGGRVSEILIRPLISLFFPELGGILQPLSGEYAARRATLESLAFPVGYGVEIAHLIDLARDGKLSNIAQTDLVKRIHRNRDDEELGGMAFALLRVILRRLERDGKISLATPLPALYQSWAVDGDGIRRSSRTIPEPERPAMNSLLETA
;
A
#
# COMPACT_ATOMS: atom_id res chain seq x y z
N MET A 1 -5.30 18.70 5.96
CA MET A 1 -5.46 17.23 5.96
C MET A 1 -6.68 16.90 6.79
N GLN A 2 -7.71 16.33 6.17
CA GLN A 2 -8.96 15.96 6.83
C GLN A 2 -8.87 14.52 7.38
N ASN A 3 -9.48 14.24 8.53
CA ASN A 3 -9.55 12.91 9.11
C ASN A 3 -11.00 12.44 9.16
N PHE A 4 -11.26 11.25 8.67
CA PHE A 4 -12.57 10.60 8.66
C PHE A 4 -12.53 9.32 9.50
N HIS A 5 -13.71 8.78 9.78
CA HIS A 5 -13.85 7.46 10.38
C HIS A 5 -14.68 6.58 9.44
N HIS A 6 -14.31 5.31 9.22
CA HIS A 6 -14.97 4.47 8.21
C HIS A 6 -16.50 4.37 8.40
N SER A 7 -17.00 4.45 9.64
CA SER A 7 -18.44 4.42 9.95
C SER A 7 -19.24 5.60 9.38
N GLN A 8 -18.58 6.72 9.06
CA GLN A 8 -19.23 7.85 8.37
C GLN A 8 -19.69 7.45 6.96
N PHE A 9 -19.11 6.37 6.41
CA PHE A 9 -19.42 5.80 5.11
C PHE A 9 -20.09 4.41 5.25
N GLY A 10 -20.88 4.23 6.31
CA GLY A 10 -21.61 2.99 6.61
C GLY A 10 -22.95 2.85 5.88
N ASP A 11 -23.49 3.92 5.30
CA ASP A 11 -24.67 3.86 4.43
C ASP A 11 -24.24 3.49 3.00
N PHE A 12 -24.09 2.19 2.77
CA PHE A 12 -23.62 1.66 1.48
C PHE A 12 -24.57 1.99 0.31
N PRO A 13 -25.91 1.91 0.46
CA PRO A 13 -26.83 2.39 -0.58
C PRO A 13 -26.61 3.86 -0.95
N GLN A 14 -26.45 4.75 0.04
CA GLN A 14 -26.19 6.16 -0.23
C GLN A 14 -24.88 6.34 -0.99
N LEU A 15 -23.80 5.69 -0.56
CA LEU A 15 -22.49 5.82 -1.19
C LEU A 15 -22.47 5.29 -2.63
N ALA A 16 -23.14 4.16 -2.88
CA ALA A 16 -23.33 3.63 -4.23
C ALA A 16 -24.15 4.58 -5.11
N GLY A 17 -25.16 5.25 -4.55
CA GLY A 17 -25.94 6.29 -5.24
C GLY A 17 -25.11 7.52 -5.63
N ILE A 18 -24.19 7.96 -4.75
CA ILE A 18 -23.24 9.04 -5.04
C ILE A 18 -22.31 8.64 -6.19
N LYS A 19 -21.71 7.44 -6.11
CA LYS A 19 -20.84 6.89 -7.16
C LYS A 19 -21.57 6.76 -8.51
N HIS A 20 -22.81 6.28 -8.49
CA HIS A 20 -23.61 6.18 -9.71
C HIS A 20 -23.89 7.56 -10.33
N SER A 21 -24.23 8.55 -9.49
CA SER A 21 -24.53 9.92 -9.94
C SER A 21 -23.30 10.65 -10.48
N SER A 22 -22.11 10.35 -9.96
CA SER A 22 -20.85 10.92 -10.47
C SER A 22 -20.31 10.21 -11.71
N GLY A 23 -20.82 9.01 -12.02
CA GLY A 23 -20.36 8.19 -13.15
C GLY A 23 -18.96 7.59 -12.96
N GLN A 24 -18.38 7.72 -11.76
CA GLN A 24 -17.02 7.23 -11.47
C GLN A 24 -17.01 5.71 -11.28
N ARG A 25 -15.92 5.06 -11.66
CA ARG A 25 -15.67 3.63 -11.44
C ARG A 25 -14.62 3.40 -10.34
N ILE A 26 -14.78 2.33 -9.58
CA ILE A 26 -13.90 1.97 -8.45
C ILE A 26 -13.28 0.59 -8.68
N SER A 27 -11.94 0.54 -8.62
CA SER A 27 -11.16 -0.69 -8.66
C SER A 27 -10.59 -1.00 -7.29
N VAL A 28 -10.89 -2.19 -6.75
CA VAL A 28 -10.20 -2.71 -5.56
C VAL A 28 -9.06 -3.60 -6.02
N CYS A 29 -7.83 -3.24 -5.65
CA CYS A 29 -6.61 -3.92 -6.05
C CYS A 29 -5.89 -4.50 -4.82
N ILE A 30 -5.63 -5.81 -4.85
CA ILE A 30 -5.07 -6.55 -3.72
C ILE A 30 -3.75 -7.18 -4.16
N PRO A 31 -2.58 -6.66 -3.72
CA PRO A 31 -1.31 -7.32 -3.95
C PRO A 31 -1.21 -8.58 -3.08
N THR A 32 -0.70 -9.67 -3.64
CA THR A 32 -0.57 -10.96 -2.92
C THR A 32 0.78 -11.63 -3.14
N LEU A 33 1.25 -12.32 -2.11
CA LEU A 33 2.37 -13.25 -2.12
C LEU A 33 2.21 -14.24 -0.95
N ASP A 34 1.74 -15.44 -1.23
CA ASP A 34 1.47 -16.50 -0.25
C ASP A 34 0.46 -16.07 0.85
N GLU A 35 -0.74 -15.66 0.44
CA GLU A 35 -1.83 -15.13 1.30
C GLU A 35 -3.09 -16.01 1.29
N ALA A 36 -2.93 -17.34 1.13
CA ALA A 36 -4.05 -18.28 0.97
C ALA A 36 -5.04 -18.26 2.15
N ASP A 37 -4.56 -17.95 3.36
CA ASP A 37 -5.35 -17.99 4.59
C ASP A 37 -6.38 -16.86 4.68
N THR A 38 -6.13 -15.72 4.02
CA THR A 38 -6.89 -14.47 4.20
C THR A 38 -7.55 -13.98 2.92
N ILE A 39 -6.93 -14.23 1.75
CA ILE A 39 -7.38 -13.64 0.48
C ILE A 39 -8.83 -13.99 0.11
N GLY A 40 -9.28 -15.21 0.43
CA GLY A 40 -10.63 -15.66 0.12
C GLY A 40 -11.71 -14.88 0.86
N GLU A 41 -11.50 -14.59 2.15
CA GLU A 41 -12.44 -13.81 2.95
C GLU A 41 -12.50 -12.36 2.46
N ILE A 42 -11.34 -11.76 2.16
CA ILE A 42 -11.23 -10.39 1.65
C ILE A 42 -12.02 -10.23 0.34
N VAL A 43 -11.71 -11.05 -0.67
CA VAL A 43 -12.37 -10.99 -1.99
C VAL A 43 -13.86 -11.26 -1.86
N SER A 44 -14.26 -12.29 -1.11
CA SER A 44 -15.67 -12.65 -0.97
C SER A 44 -16.48 -11.57 -0.26
N THR A 45 -15.87 -10.86 0.72
CA THR A 45 -16.50 -9.73 1.40
C THR A 45 -16.73 -8.56 0.46
N VAL A 46 -15.70 -8.18 -0.32
CA VAL A 46 -15.83 -7.08 -1.31
C VAL A 46 -16.89 -7.45 -2.35
N ARG A 47 -16.83 -8.66 -2.92
CA ARG A 47 -17.79 -9.10 -3.95
C ARG A 47 -19.22 -9.12 -3.43
N LYS A 48 -19.49 -9.84 -2.35
CA LYS A 48 -20.86 -10.02 -1.85
C LYS A 48 -21.47 -8.70 -1.37
N VAL A 49 -20.73 -7.89 -0.64
CA VAL A 49 -21.27 -6.69 0.00
C VAL A 49 -21.18 -5.47 -0.92
N LEU A 50 -20.04 -5.24 -1.57
CA LEU A 50 -19.73 -4.00 -2.27
C LEU A 50 -19.82 -4.09 -3.81
N GLN A 51 -20.14 -5.26 -4.36
CA GLN A 51 -20.39 -5.42 -5.80
C GLN A 51 -21.80 -5.97 -6.07
N GLU A 52 -22.22 -7.01 -5.34
CA GLU A 52 -23.53 -7.65 -5.54
C GLU A 52 -24.68 -6.96 -4.79
N GLN A 53 -24.54 -6.75 -3.46
CA GLN A 53 -25.59 -6.14 -2.65
C GLN A 53 -25.67 -4.61 -2.83
N HIS A 54 -24.51 -3.95 -2.84
CA HIS A 54 -24.39 -2.51 -3.03
C HIS A 54 -23.35 -2.26 -4.11
N PRO A 55 -23.71 -1.91 -5.36
CA PRO A 55 -22.80 -1.88 -6.52
C PRO A 55 -21.83 -0.68 -6.50
N LEU A 56 -21.00 -0.62 -5.47
CA LEU A 56 -20.01 0.42 -5.22
C LEU A 56 -18.72 0.13 -5.99
N VAL A 57 -18.22 -1.10 -5.91
CA VAL A 57 -16.99 -1.60 -6.55
C VAL A 57 -17.30 -2.19 -7.91
N ASP A 58 -16.56 -1.80 -8.94
CA ASP A 58 -16.76 -2.25 -10.32
C ASP A 58 -15.88 -3.44 -10.69
N GLU A 59 -14.68 -3.54 -10.09
CA GLU A 59 -13.76 -4.63 -10.33
C GLU A 59 -12.91 -4.93 -9.09
N ILE A 60 -12.58 -6.21 -8.92
CA ILE A 60 -11.73 -6.73 -7.86
C ILE A 60 -10.55 -7.43 -8.54
N LEU A 61 -9.36 -6.88 -8.37
CA LEU A 61 -8.13 -7.34 -9.00
C LEU A 61 -7.19 -7.88 -7.94
N VAL A 62 -6.73 -9.11 -8.13
CA VAL A 62 -5.65 -9.69 -7.33
C VAL A 62 -4.41 -9.75 -8.21
N ILE A 63 -3.37 -9.03 -7.81
CA ILE A 63 -2.07 -9.07 -8.48
C ILE A 63 -1.13 -9.93 -7.65
N ASP A 64 -0.76 -11.07 -8.21
CA ASP A 64 0.04 -12.09 -7.56
C ASP A 64 1.52 -11.96 -7.95
N SER A 65 2.40 -11.95 -6.95
CA SER A 65 3.86 -11.83 -7.12
C SER A 65 4.55 -13.19 -7.25
N GLY A 66 3.83 -14.26 -7.63
CA GLY A 66 4.36 -15.61 -7.77
C GLY A 66 4.15 -16.49 -6.53
N SER A 67 2.95 -16.46 -5.95
CA SER A 67 2.60 -17.31 -4.81
C SER A 67 2.80 -18.78 -5.13
N ARG A 68 3.38 -19.50 -4.17
CA ARG A 68 3.71 -20.93 -4.21
C ARG A 68 2.64 -21.78 -3.52
N ASP A 69 1.77 -21.16 -2.74
CA ASP A 69 0.58 -21.76 -2.17
C ASP A 69 -0.63 -21.67 -3.13
N VAL A 70 -1.83 -21.90 -2.61
CA VAL A 70 -3.10 -21.89 -3.35
C VAL A 70 -3.80 -20.51 -3.36
N THR A 71 -3.06 -19.42 -3.10
CA THR A 71 -3.61 -18.04 -3.06
C THR A 71 -4.41 -17.70 -4.31
N ARG A 72 -3.88 -18.02 -5.49
CA ARG A 72 -4.47 -17.65 -6.79
C ARG A 72 -5.79 -18.39 -7.03
N GLU A 73 -5.83 -19.68 -6.73
CA GLU A 73 -7.03 -20.50 -6.86
C GLU A 73 -8.14 -20.02 -5.92
N ILE A 74 -7.79 -19.70 -4.67
CA ILE A 74 -8.74 -19.18 -3.68
C ILE A 74 -9.30 -17.82 -4.11
N ALA A 75 -8.44 -16.90 -4.54
CA ALA A 75 -8.85 -15.58 -5.01
C ALA A 75 -9.80 -15.65 -6.21
N ALA A 76 -9.47 -16.49 -7.21
CA ALA A 76 -10.31 -16.69 -8.39
C ALA A 76 -11.66 -17.32 -8.02
N ALA A 77 -11.65 -18.35 -7.16
CA ALA A 77 -12.88 -18.99 -6.69
C ALA A 77 -13.78 -18.06 -5.86
N ALA A 78 -13.18 -17.11 -5.14
CA ALA A 78 -13.91 -16.06 -4.41
C ALA A 78 -14.51 -14.98 -5.33
N GLY A 79 -14.04 -14.90 -6.58
CA GLY A 79 -14.60 -14.06 -7.64
C GLY A 79 -13.77 -12.84 -8.03
N ALA A 80 -12.48 -12.80 -7.69
CA ALA A 80 -11.56 -11.79 -8.21
C ALA A 80 -11.03 -12.15 -9.60
N THR A 81 -10.67 -11.14 -10.39
CA THR A 81 -9.80 -11.32 -11.56
C THR A 81 -8.37 -11.40 -11.07
N VAL A 82 -7.70 -12.51 -11.31
CA VAL A 82 -6.33 -12.77 -10.83
C VAL A 82 -5.34 -12.60 -11.98
N HIS A 83 -4.28 -11.82 -11.75
CA HIS A 83 -3.18 -11.65 -12.67
C HIS A 83 -1.86 -12.03 -11.99
N LEU A 84 -0.98 -12.70 -12.72
CA LEU A 84 0.43 -12.80 -12.33
C LEU A 84 1.13 -11.50 -12.73
N ALA A 85 1.86 -10.87 -11.81
CA ALA A 85 2.55 -9.61 -12.07
C ALA A 85 3.52 -9.70 -13.27
N ALA A 86 4.15 -10.87 -13.46
CA ALA A 86 5.06 -11.14 -14.56
C ALA A 86 4.37 -11.19 -15.95
N ASP A 87 3.06 -11.43 -16.01
CA ASP A 87 2.31 -11.52 -17.27
C ASP A 87 1.82 -10.14 -17.76
N ILE A 88 1.86 -9.13 -16.90
CA ILE A 88 1.46 -7.76 -17.22
C ILE A 88 2.69 -7.02 -17.74
N LEU A 89 2.64 -6.41 -18.92
CA LEU A 89 3.78 -5.71 -19.58
C LEU A 89 5.08 -6.57 -19.56
N PRO A 90 5.06 -7.78 -20.15
CA PRO A 90 6.16 -8.74 -20.09
C PRO A 90 7.44 -8.29 -20.84
N GLU A 91 7.33 -7.25 -21.68
CA GLU A 91 8.45 -6.62 -22.37
C GLU A 91 9.36 -5.78 -21.44
N LEU A 92 8.86 -5.40 -20.26
CA LEU A 92 9.64 -4.69 -19.25
C LEU A 92 10.43 -5.68 -18.39
N GLU A 93 11.55 -5.22 -17.80
CA GLU A 93 12.32 -6.02 -16.85
C GLU A 93 11.40 -6.54 -15.72
N CYS A 94 11.44 -7.84 -15.44
CA CYS A 94 10.61 -8.43 -14.40
C CYS A 94 11.13 -8.03 -13.02
N HIS A 95 10.24 -7.52 -12.17
CA HIS A 95 10.52 -7.23 -10.77
C HIS A 95 9.56 -8.00 -9.87
N THR A 96 9.91 -8.10 -8.59
CA THR A 96 9.06 -8.67 -7.55
C THR A 96 8.94 -7.66 -6.42
N GLY A 97 7.80 -7.63 -5.76
CA GLY A 97 7.58 -6.80 -4.59
C GLY A 97 6.24 -6.10 -4.62
N LYS A 98 5.90 -5.50 -3.48
CA LYS A 98 4.59 -4.88 -3.29
C LYS A 98 4.36 -3.76 -4.31
N GLY A 99 5.28 -2.80 -4.43
CA GLY A 99 5.13 -1.69 -5.36
C GLY A 99 5.04 -2.10 -6.83
N GLU A 100 5.69 -3.20 -7.24
CA GLU A 100 5.51 -3.78 -8.57
C GLU A 100 4.05 -4.23 -8.77
N ASN A 101 3.48 -4.96 -7.81
CA ASN A 101 2.08 -5.38 -7.87
C ASN A 101 1.14 -4.18 -7.94
N LEU A 102 1.36 -3.14 -7.12
CA LEU A 102 0.52 -1.94 -7.13
C LEU A 102 0.60 -1.21 -8.46
N TRP A 103 1.81 -1.05 -9.02
CA TRP A 103 2.00 -0.38 -10.30
C TRP A 103 1.37 -1.16 -11.46
N LYS A 104 1.53 -2.48 -11.50
CA LYS A 104 0.87 -3.34 -12.50
C LYS A 104 -0.65 -3.35 -12.32
N ALA A 105 -1.16 -3.31 -11.08
CA ALA A 105 -2.59 -3.17 -10.80
C ALA A 105 -3.17 -1.87 -11.41
N LEU A 106 -2.46 -0.75 -11.26
CA LEU A 106 -2.87 0.52 -11.86
C LEU A 106 -2.98 0.42 -13.39
N HIS A 107 -2.07 -0.32 -14.02
CA HIS A 107 -2.06 -0.53 -15.47
C HIS A 107 -3.28 -1.34 -15.96
N VAL A 108 -3.60 -2.46 -15.30
CA VAL A 108 -4.70 -3.34 -15.75
C VAL A 108 -6.08 -2.92 -15.26
N SER A 109 -6.15 -2.08 -14.23
CA SER A 109 -7.42 -1.55 -13.72
C SER A 109 -8.05 -0.53 -14.66
N THR A 110 -9.35 -0.34 -14.51
CA THR A 110 -10.18 0.55 -15.32
C THR A 110 -10.95 1.60 -14.51
N GLY A 111 -10.83 1.59 -13.17
CA GLY A 111 -11.52 2.53 -12.28
C GLY A 111 -10.88 3.91 -12.25
N ASP A 112 -11.70 4.94 -12.04
CA ASP A 112 -11.28 6.33 -11.80
C ASP A 112 -10.70 6.51 -10.39
N ILE A 113 -11.14 5.67 -9.46
CA ILE A 113 -10.63 5.56 -8.09
C ILE A 113 -10.04 4.17 -7.91
N ILE A 114 -8.78 4.13 -7.46
CA ILE A 114 -8.07 2.88 -7.15
C ILE A 114 -7.96 2.76 -5.64
N CYS A 115 -8.42 1.64 -5.10
CA CYS A 115 -8.36 1.30 -3.69
C CYS A 115 -7.42 0.11 -3.51
N TYR A 116 -6.30 0.32 -2.84
CA TYR A 116 -5.37 -0.74 -2.47
C TYR A 116 -5.66 -1.25 -1.07
N VAL A 117 -5.69 -2.57 -0.93
CA VAL A 117 -5.91 -3.29 0.34
C VAL A 117 -4.92 -4.44 0.39
N ASP A 118 -4.21 -4.62 1.50
CA ASP A 118 -3.27 -5.74 1.63
C ASP A 118 -4.01 -7.09 1.74
N GLY A 119 -3.41 -8.14 1.15
CA GLY A 119 -3.95 -9.51 1.17
C GLY A 119 -3.87 -10.23 2.50
N ASP A 120 -3.17 -9.67 3.51
CA ASP A 120 -2.82 -10.34 4.77
C ASP A 120 -3.70 -9.93 5.98
N ILE A 121 -4.85 -9.30 5.71
CA ILE A 121 -5.73 -8.74 6.76
C ILE A 121 -6.71 -9.81 7.25
N SER A 122 -6.58 -10.22 8.51
CA SER A 122 -7.40 -11.29 9.08
C SER A 122 -8.76 -10.85 9.63
N ASN A 123 -8.96 -9.56 9.87
CA ASN A 123 -10.21 -9.00 10.41
C ASN A 123 -10.91 -8.07 9.39
N PHE A 124 -10.83 -8.43 8.12
CA PHE A 124 -11.32 -7.61 7.03
C PHE A 124 -12.85 -7.40 7.12
N HIS A 125 -13.30 -6.17 6.89
CA HIS A 125 -14.72 -5.85 6.78
C HIS A 125 -14.92 -4.77 5.70
N PRO A 126 -16.14 -4.59 5.16
CA PRO A 126 -16.40 -3.67 4.04
C PRO A 126 -15.96 -2.22 4.29
N GLY A 127 -15.92 -1.81 5.56
CA GLY A 127 -15.45 -0.49 5.98
C GLY A 127 -14.00 -0.17 5.63
N PHE A 128 -13.15 -1.19 5.42
CA PHE A 128 -11.81 -0.99 4.88
C PHE A 128 -11.84 -0.34 3.50
N VAL A 129 -12.80 -0.72 2.65
CA VAL A 129 -12.97 -0.14 1.32
C VAL A 129 -13.80 1.14 1.40
N THR A 130 -14.98 1.10 2.03
CA THR A 130 -15.88 2.27 2.04
C THR A 130 -15.28 3.47 2.77
N GLY A 131 -14.48 3.24 3.81
CA GLY A 131 -13.74 4.30 4.51
C GLY A 131 -12.73 5.00 3.61
N LEU A 132 -12.07 4.29 2.69
CA LEU A 132 -11.06 4.86 1.81
C LEU A 132 -11.66 5.56 0.58
N VAL A 133 -12.69 4.96 -0.03
CA VAL A 133 -13.33 5.53 -1.23
C VAL A 133 -14.35 6.60 -0.89
N GLY A 134 -14.92 6.56 0.32
CA GLY A 134 -15.92 7.50 0.82
C GLY A 134 -15.49 8.95 0.65
N PRO A 135 -14.34 9.38 1.22
CA PRO A 135 -13.87 10.74 1.08
C PRO A 135 -13.63 11.16 -0.38
N LEU A 136 -13.16 10.24 -1.24
CA LEU A 136 -12.93 10.54 -2.67
C LEU A 136 -14.22 10.76 -3.46
N LEU A 137 -15.32 10.13 -3.04
CA LEU A 137 -16.63 10.29 -3.65
C LEU A 137 -17.36 11.55 -3.14
N THR A 138 -17.17 11.93 -1.88
CA THR A 138 -17.90 13.05 -1.27
C THR A 138 -17.15 14.37 -1.27
N HIS A 139 -15.83 14.36 -1.47
CA HIS A 139 -14.96 15.54 -1.45
C HIS A 139 -14.10 15.60 -2.73
N PRO A 140 -14.52 16.39 -3.75
CA PRO A 140 -13.80 16.51 -5.01
C PRO A 140 -12.35 16.98 -4.88
N GLU A 141 -12.03 17.76 -3.83
CA GLU A 141 -10.69 18.26 -3.55
C GLU A 141 -9.72 17.20 -3.01
N ILE A 142 -10.24 16.07 -2.52
CA ILE A 142 -9.41 14.97 -2.04
C ILE A 142 -8.98 14.12 -3.23
N GLU A 143 -7.66 13.87 -3.31
CA GLU A 143 -7.02 13.07 -4.35
C GLU A 143 -6.46 11.75 -3.82
N TYR A 144 -6.14 11.68 -2.52
CA TYR A 144 -5.47 10.55 -1.90
C TYR A 144 -5.95 10.37 -0.45
N VAL A 145 -6.31 9.16 -0.07
CA VAL A 145 -6.81 8.82 1.27
C VAL A 145 -5.97 7.70 1.86
N LYS A 146 -5.36 7.95 3.03
CA LYS A 146 -4.49 6.99 3.73
C LYS A 146 -5.20 6.40 4.95
N ALA A 147 -5.17 5.08 5.12
CA ALA A 147 -5.71 4.48 6.33
C ALA A 147 -4.82 4.74 7.55
N TYR A 148 -5.46 4.88 8.71
CA TYR A 148 -4.83 4.67 10.01
C TYR A 148 -5.72 3.78 10.88
N TYR A 149 -5.13 3.12 11.87
CA TYR A 149 -5.80 2.13 12.69
C TYR A 149 -4.94 1.81 13.92
N GLU A 150 -5.58 1.25 14.94
CA GLU A 150 -4.88 0.60 16.04
C GLU A 150 -4.21 -0.70 15.56
N ARG A 151 -2.96 -0.88 15.96
CA ARG A 151 -2.20 -2.12 15.76
C ARG A 151 -1.98 -2.79 17.11
N PRO A 152 -2.77 -3.82 17.46
CA PRO A 152 -2.48 -4.61 18.65
C PRO A 152 -1.18 -5.37 18.43
N LEU A 153 -0.14 -5.07 19.22
CA LEU A 153 1.04 -5.91 19.28
C LEU A 153 0.79 -7.00 20.33
N ALA A 154 0.84 -8.26 19.92
CA ALA A 154 0.92 -9.37 20.87
C ALA A 154 2.36 -9.43 21.41
N TYR A 155 2.63 -8.73 22.52
CA TYR A 155 3.84 -8.93 23.32
C TYR A 155 3.41 -9.65 24.61
N GLY A 156 3.48 -10.99 24.61
CA GLY A 156 2.96 -11.80 25.73
C GLY A 156 1.43 -11.75 25.84
N ASP A 157 0.90 -11.82 27.06
CA ASP A 157 -0.55 -11.84 27.36
C ASP A 157 -1.22 -10.45 27.37
N GLU A 158 -0.47 -9.35 27.17
CA GLU A 158 -1.02 -7.99 27.18
C GLU A 158 -0.96 -7.31 25.80
N SER A 159 -2.11 -6.79 25.35
CA SER A 159 -2.23 -5.98 24.14
C SER A 159 -1.96 -4.51 24.47
N HIS A 160 -0.77 -4.00 24.13
CA HIS A 160 -0.49 -2.57 24.22
C HIS A 160 -0.89 -1.85 22.92
N SER A 161 -1.64 -0.74 23.07
CA SER A 161 -1.93 0.18 21.97
C SER A 161 -0.65 0.89 21.55
N THR A 162 -0.20 0.69 20.32
CA THR A 162 1.00 1.37 19.79
C THR A 162 0.63 2.30 18.64
N GLY A 163 1.33 3.43 18.54
CA GLY A 163 1.11 4.44 17.49
C GLY A 163 1.35 3.95 16.06
N GLY A 164 1.99 2.79 15.88
CA GLY A 164 2.31 2.18 14.59
C GLY A 164 3.22 0.96 14.72
N GLY A 165 3.59 0.36 13.59
CA GLY A 165 4.57 -0.75 13.57
C GLY A 165 5.98 -0.29 13.93
N ARG A 166 6.83 -1.21 14.42
CA ARG A 166 8.23 -0.95 14.84
C ARG A 166 9.02 -0.07 13.85
N VAL A 167 9.00 -0.41 12.57
CA VAL A 167 9.71 0.38 11.53
C VAL A 167 9.07 1.75 11.30
N SER A 168 7.75 1.87 11.42
CA SER A 168 7.08 3.17 11.32
C SER A 168 7.54 4.12 12.44
N GLU A 169 7.55 3.63 13.69
CA GLU A 169 7.85 4.45 14.86
C GLU A 169 9.35 4.72 15.05
N ILE A 170 10.20 3.71 14.84
CA ILE A 170 11.65 3.79 15.14
C ILE A 170 12.45 4.38 13.97
N LEU A 171 12.02 4.16 12.73
CA LEU A 171 12.75 4.62 11.55
C LEU A 171 12.03 5.77 10.82
N ILE A 172 10.78 5.55 10.42
CA ILE A 172 10.10 6.48 9.50
C ILE A 172 9.73 7.78 10.19
N ARG A 173 9.16 7.74 11.41
CA ARG A 173 8.79 8.96 12.13
C ARG A 173 10.00 9.88 12.39
N PRO A 174 11.17 9.40 12.85
CA PRO A 174 12.36 10.25 12.95
C PRO A 174 12.78 10.86 11.61
N LEU A 175 12.76 10.10 10.51
CA LEU A 175 13.10 10.61 9.18
C LEU A 175 12.10 11.68 8.69
N ILE A 176 10.81 11.46 8.91
CA ILE A 176 9.76 12.45 8.64
C ILE A 176 10.04 13.73 9.45
N SER A 177 10.25 13.61 10.76
CA SER A 177 10.49 14.78 11.62
C SER A 177 11.73 15.59 11.23
N LEU A 178 12.78 14.93 10.74
CA LEU A 178 14.03 15.58 10.34
C LEU A 178 13.95 16.21 8.95
N PHE A 179 13.35 15.53 7.99
CA PHE A 179 13.47 15.90 6.58
C PHE A 179 12.16 16.24 5.88
N PHE A 180 11.02 15.78 6.39
CA PHE A 180 9.69 16.03 5.81
C PHE A 180 8.69 16.42 6.90
N PRO A 181 8.97 17.45 7.74
CA PRO A 181 8.12 17.79 8.88
C PRO A 181 6.66 18.06 8.50
N GLU A 182 6.40 18.48 7.26
CA GLU A 182 5.07 18.63 6.67
C GLU A 182 4.26 17.32 6.64
N LEU A 183 4.92 16.15 6.56
CA LEU A 183 4.30 14.84 6.65
C LEU A 183 4.05 14.36 8.09
N GLY A 184 4.44 15.15 9.11
CA GLY A 184 4.32 14.77 10.52
C GLY A 184 2.88 14.49 10.98
N GLY A 185 1.88 15.03 10.27
CA GLY A 185 0.46 14.76 10.52
C GLY A 185 -0.05 13.43 9.97
N ILE A 186 0.74 12.70 9.18
CA ILE A 186 0.37 11.37 8.68
C ILE A 186 0.54 10.34 9.79
N LEU A 187 -0.56 9.70 10.19
CA LEU A 187 -0.62 8.81 11.33
C LEU A 187 0.02 7.45 11.05
N GLN A 188 -0.22 6.85 9.88
CA GLN A 188 0.40 5.60 9.44
C GLN A 188 1.03 5.77 8.05
N PRO A 189 2.26 6.30 7.94
CA PRO A 189 2.88 6.60 6.64
C PRO A 189 3.10 5.34 5.78
N LEU A 190 3.24 4.18 6.42
CA LEU A 190 3.47 2.89 5.76
C LEU A 190 2.21 2.01 5.64
N SER A 191 1.00 2.52 5.91
CA SER A 191 -0.21 1.69 5.78
C SER A 191 -0.42 1.21 4.34
N GLY A 192 -0.67 -0.08 4.16
CA GLY A 192 -0.92 -0.66 2.84
C GLY A 192 -2.31 -0.33 2.29
N GLU A 193 -3.21 0.06 3.18
CA GLU A 193 -4.58 0.43 2.83
C GLU A 193 -4.66 1.92 2.49
N TYR A 194 -4.90 2.23 1.23
CA TYR A 194 -5.11 3.58 0.74
C TYR A 194 -5.91 3.58 -0.55
N ALA A 195 -6.61 4.68 -0.83
CA ALA A 195 -7.26 4.89 -2.11
C ALA A 195 -6.86 6.23 -2.69
N ALA A 196 -6.84 6.34 -4.01
CA ALA A 196 -6.52 7.58 -4.70
C ALA A 196 -7.22 7.67 -6.04
N ARG A 197 -7.33 8.89 -6.57
CA ARG A 197 -7.75 9.10 -7.95
C ARG A 197 -6.69 8.52 -8.89
N ARG A 198 -7.12 7.84 -9.95
CA ARG A 198 -6.25 7.27 -10.99
C ARG A 198 -5.22 8.28 -11.48
N ALA A 199 -5.66 9.48 -11.89
CA ALA A 199 -4.78 10.51 -12.42
C ALA A 199 -3.66 10.91 -11.43
N THR A 200 -3.94 10.89 -10.13
CA THR A 200 -2.92 11.15 -9.10
C THR A 200 -1.91 10.01 -9.07
N LEU A 201 -2.34 8.75 -9.07
CA LEU A 201 -1.44 7.59 -9.09
C LEU A 201 -0.62 7.49 -10.39
N GLU A 202 -1.21 7.79 -11.54
CA GLU A 202 -0.53 7.72 -12.85
C GLU A 202 0.57 8.78 -13.01
N SER A 203 0.55 9.82 -12.17
CA SER A 203 1.60 10.83 -12.09
C SER A 203 2.77 10.45 -11.16
N LEU A 204 2.61 9.42 -10.33
CA LEU A 204 3.59 9.00 -9.33
C LEU A 204 4.45 7.83 -9.84
N ALA A 205 5.72 7.84 -9.46
CA ALA A 205 6.62 6.71 -9.66
C ALA A 205 6.54 5.72 -8.48
N PHE A 206 6.74 4.44 -8.76
CA PHE A 206 6.51 3.34 -7.82
C PHE A 206 7.81 2.57 -7.55
N PRO A 207 8.47 2.79 -6.40
CA PRO A 207 9.50 1.86 -5.92
C PRO A 207 8.93 0.44 -5.85
N VAL A 208 9.60 -0.55 -6.43
CA VAL A 208 8.98 -1.88 -6.60
C VAL A 208 8.79 -2.66 -5.29
N GLY A 209 9.51 -2.31 -4.23
CA GLY A 209 9.48 -2.98 -2.94
C GLY A 209 8.54 -2.32 -1.92
N TYR A 210 8.98 -2.26 -0.67
CA TYR A 210 8.21 -1.73 0.47
C TYR A 210 8.21 -0.20 0.59
N GLY A 211 8.98 0.49 -0.27
CA GLY A 211 9.10 1.94 -0.19
C GLY A 211 7.98 2.72 -0.87
N VAL A 212 7.06 2.04 -1.57
CA VAL A 212 6.03 2.69 -2.39
C VAL A 212 5.14 3.63 -1.59
N GLU A 213 4.69 3.21 -0.40
CA GLU A 213 3.78 4.01 0.42
C GLU A 213 4.40 5.34 0.86
N ILE A 214 5.65 5.33 1.34
CA ILE A 214 6.33 6.55 1.80
C ILE A 214 6.78 7.41 0.61
N ALA A 215 7.17 6.78 -0.50
CA ALA A 215 7.55 7.48 -1.72
C ALA A 215 6.40 8.33 -2.27
N HIS A 216 5.18 7.77 -2.34
CA HIS A 216 4.00 8.52 -2.75
C HIS A 216 3.75 9.74 -1.86
N LEU A 217 3.85 9.59 -0.53
CA LEU A 217 3.64 10.70 0.39
C LEU A 217 4.69 11.81 0.20
N ILE A 218 5.96 11.45 0.02
CA ILE A 218 7.05 12.41 -0.23
C ILE A 218 6.83 13.14 -1.56
N ASP A 219 6.46 12.43 -2.62
CA ASP A 219 6.24 13.04 -3.92
C ASP A 219 5.03 13.96 -3.94
N LEU A 220 3.92 13.54 -3.32
CA LEU A 220 2.74 14.39 -3.19
C LEU A 220 3.03 15.64 -2.34
N ALA A 221 3.83 15.52 -1.29
CA ALA A 221 4.25 16.68 -0.50
C ALA A 221 5.12 17.64 -1.32
N ARG A 222 6.09 17.12 -2.07
CA ARG A 222 6.94 17.89 -2.99
C ARG A 222 6.14 18.63 -4.05
N ASP A 223 5.10 17.99 -4.57
CA ASP A 223 4.23 18.57 -5.60
C ASP A 223 3.13 19.49 -5.02
N GLY A 224 3.20 19.82 -3.72
CA GLY A 224 2.29 20.73 -3.06
C GLY A 224 0.88 20.18 -2.82
N LYS A 225 0.69 18.86 -2.94
CA LYS A 225 -0.62 18.18 -2.86
C LYS A 225 -1.02 17.74 -1.46
N LEU A 226 -0.29 18.15 -0.43
CA LEU A 226 -0.56 17.74 0.95
C LEU A 226 -1.98 18.13 1.44
N SER A 227 -2.52 19.24 0.94
CA SER A 227 -3.91 19.66 1.22
C SER A 227 -4.96 18.71 0.65
N ASN A 228 -4.60 17.94 -0.38
CA ASN A 228 -5.48 17.03 -1.12
C ASN A 228 -5.39 15.60 -0.55
N ILE A 229 -4.58 15.40 0.49
CA ILE A 229 -4.49 14.15 1.24
C ILE A 229 -5.47 14.19 2.42
N ALA A 230 -6.20 13.09 2.59
CA ALA A 230 -7.00 12.82 3.78
C ALA A 230 -6.61 11.49 4.42
N GLN A 231 -7.10 11.26 5.63
CA GLN A 231 -6.87 10.03 6.38
C GLN A 231 -8.18 9.43 6.85
N THR A 232 -8.26 8.11 6.98
CA THR A 232 -9.46 7.45 7.52
C THR A 232 -9.11 6.41 8.57
N ASP A 233 -9.81 6.48 9.70
CA ASP A 233 -9.75 5.49 10.77
C ASP A 233 -10.45 4.20 10.34
N LEU A 234 -9.70 3.10 10.30
CA LEU A 234 -10.20 1.74 10.08
C LEU A 234 -10.30 0.93 11.39
N VAL A 235 -10.21 1.61 12.54
CA VAL A 235 -10.32 1.09 13.91
C VAL A 235 -9.20 0.14 14.28
N LYS A 236 -9.18 -1.06 13.70
CA LYS A 236 -8.26 -2.14 14.09
C LYS A 236 -7.82 -2.93 12.87
N ARG A 237 -6.52 -3.16 12.74
CA ARG A 237 -5.94 -4.03 11.71
C ARG A 237 -5.10 -5.13 12.34
N ILE A 238 -5.48 -6.39 12.09
CA ILE A 238 -4.77 -7.59 12.51
C ILE A 238 -4.16 -8.24 11.27
N HIS A 239 -2.86 -8.54 11.35
CA HIS A 239 -2.06 -9.12 10.27
C HIS A 239 -0.84 -9.83 10.87
N ARG A 240 -0.07 -10.52 10.01
CA ARG A 240 1.09 -11.31 10.42
C ARG A 240 2.18 -10.44 11.06
N ASN A 241 2.65 -10.84 12.24
CA ASN A 241 3.83 -10.24 12.85
C ASN A 241 5.09 -10.69 12.09
N ARG A 242 5.92 -9.72 11.70
CA ARG A 242 7.23 -9.96 11.06
C ARG A 242 8.33 -10.08 12.09
N ASP A 243 9.32 -10.92 11.82
CA ASP A 243 10.51 -11.05 12.67
C ASP A 243 11.49 -9.87 12.48
N ASP A 244 12.50 -9.77 13.34
CA ASP A 244 13.46 -8.67 13.28
C ASP A 244 14.35 -8.70 12.03
N GLU A 245 14.60 -9.89 11.44
CA GLU A 245 15.39 -10.02 10.21
C GLU A 245 14.61 -9.47 9.01
N GLU A 246 13.33 -9.81 8.90
CA GLU A 246 12.40 -9.27 7.91
C GLU A 246 12.26 -7.74 8.06
N LEU A 247 12.10 -7.24 9.30
CA LEU A 247 11.99 -5.81 9.56
C LEU A 247 13.30 -5.06 9.24
N GLY A 248 14.45 -5.67 9.48
CA GLY A 248 15.76 -5.11 9.14
C GLY A 248 15.94 -4.94 7.62
N GLY A 249 15.55 -5.94 6.84
CA GLY A 249 15.52 -5.85 5.37
C GLY A 249 14.55 -4.78 4.87
N MET A 250 13.35 -4.70 5.45
CA MET A 250 12.36 -3.66 5.13
C MET A 250 12.86 -2.25 5.47
N ALA A 251 13.51 -2.07 6.63
CA ALA A 251 14.12 -0.81 7.04
C ALA A 251 15.22 -0.38 6.04
N PHE A 252 16.05 -1.31 5.59
CA PHE A 252 17.09 -1.04 4.58
C PHE A 252 16.48 -0.60 3.24
N ALA A 253 15.44 -1.29 2.75
CA ALA A 253 14.71 -0.89 1.55
C ALA A 253 14.15 0.53 1.66
N LEU A 254 13.45 0.82 2.76
CA LEU A 254 12.85 2.13 3.04
C LEU A 254 13.89 3.25 3.09
N LEU A 255 15.02 3.02 3.76
CA LEU A 255 16.14 3.98 3.79
C LEU A 255 16.65 4.29 2.39
N ARG A 256 16.80 3.28 1.52
CA ARG A 256 17.28 3.52 0.15
C ARG A 256 16.32 4.38 -0.65
N VAL A 257 15.02 4.12 -0.55
CA VAL A 257 13.99 4.92 -1.21
C VAL A 257 14.00 6.36 -0.67
N ILE A 258 14.00 6.54 0.64
CA ILE A 258 14.00 7.88 1.26
C ILE A 258 15.27 8.67 0.92
N LEU A 259 16.46 8.05 1.04
CA LEU A 259 17.73 8.72 0.75
C LEU A 259 17.83 9.17 -0.71
N ARG A 260 17.33 8.37 -1.67
CA ARG A 260 17.27 8.79 -3.08
C ARG A 260 16.37 10.01 -3.27
N ARG A 261 15.24 10.08 -2.57
CA ARG A 261 14.36 11.26 -2.61
C ARG A 261 14.97 12.48 -1.94
N LEU A 262 15.66 12.30 -0.81
CA LEU A 262 16.42 13.37 -0.16
C LEU A 262 17.52 13.92 -1.08
N GLU A 263 18.23 13.06 -1.79
CA GLU A 263 19.26 13.47 -2.76
C GLU A 263 18.63 14.15 -3.98
N ARG A 264 17.58 13.58 -4.57
CA ARG A 264 16.79 14.18 -5.67
C ARG A 264 16.32 15.59 -5.32
N ASP A 265 15.84 15.77 -4.10
CA ASP A 265 15.25 17.03 -3.62
C ASP A 265 16.32 17.98 -3.04
N GLY A 266 17.61 17.65 -3.15
CA GLY A 266 18.73 18.50 -2.73
C GLY A 266 18.85 18.68 -1.21
N LYS A 267 18.18 17.84 -0.40
CA LYS A 267 18.25 17.88 1.07
C LYS A 267 19.53 17.24 1.60
N ILE A 268 20.12 16.31 0.85
CA ILE A 268 21.43 15.71 1.11
C ILE A 268 22.20 15.56 -0.20
N SER A 269 23.49 15.22 -0.12
CA SER A 269 24.28 14.76 -1.27
C SER A 269 25.07 13.52 -0.86
N LEU A 270 24.99 12.45 -1.64
CA LEU A 270 25.74 11.23 -1.38
C LEU A 270 27.03 11.25 -2.20
N ALA A 271 28.16 11.00 -1.54
CA ALA A 271 29.45 10.93 -2.22
C ALA A 271 29.57 9.71 -3.14
N THR A 272 28.78 8.67 -2.88
CA THR A 272 28.76 7.41 -3.64
C THR A 272 27.33 6.87 -3.75
N PRO A 273 27.01 6.11 -4.81
CA PRO A 273 25.70 5.46 -4.94
C PRO A 273 25.37 4.54 -3.75
N LEU A 274 24.10 4.47 -3.37
CA LEU A 274 23.64 3.61 -2.27
C LEU A 274 23.82 2.12 -2.61
N PRO A 275 24.59 1.36 -1.82
CA PRO A 275 24.78 -0.07 -2.06
C PRO A 275 23.44 -0.81 -1.93
N ALA A 276 23.28 -1.90 -2.68
CA ALA A 276 22.12 -2.78 -2.59
C ALA A 276 22.33 -3.96 -1.62
N LEU A 277 23.55 -4.16 -1.11
CA LEU A 277 23.87 -5.26 -0.22
C LEU A 277 23.42 -4.93 1.21
N TYR A 278 22.43 -5.66 1.71
CA TYR A 278 22.06 -5.69 3.12
C TYR A 278 22.75 -6.86 3.82
N GLN A 279 23.21 -6.63 5.05
CA GLN A 279 23.87 -7.63 5.87
C GLN A 279 23.33 -7.58 7.29
N SER A 280 23.08 -8.76 7.85
CA SER A 280 22.70 -8.95 9.24
C SER A 280 23.47 -10.14 9.83
N TRP A 281 23.45 -10.25 11.16
CA TRP A 281 24.10 -11.31 11.89
C TRP A 281 23.13 -11.90 12.90
N ALA A 282 23.06 -13.22 12.95
CA ALA A 282 22.47 -13.95 14.06
C ALA A 282 23.62 -14.45 14.95
N VAL A 283 23.48 -14.23 16.26
CA VAL A 283 24.42 -14.74 17.27
C VAL A 283 23.63 -15.65 18.19
N ASP A 284 23.98 -16.92 18.20
CA ASP A 284 23.37 -17.94 19.05
C ASP A 284 24.47 -18.74 19.78
N GLY A 285 24.06 -19.68 20.65
CA GLY A 285 24.99 -20.52 21.41
C GLY A 285 25.90 -21.40 20.54
N ASP A 286 25.57 -21.56 19.26
CA ASP A 286 26.29 -22.38 18.29
C ASP A 286 27.23 -21.54 17.40
N GLY A 287 27.15 -20.21 17.44
CA GLY A 287 28.13 -19.30 16.85
C GLY A 287 27.56 -18.02 16.25
N ILE A 288 28.30 -17.47 15.29
CA ILE A 288 27.95 -16.23 14.55
C ILE A 288 27.61 -16.62 13.12
N ARG A 289 26.38 -16.35 12.69
CA ARG A 289 25.91 -16.57 11.32
C ARG A 289 25.67 -15.24 10.62
N ARG A 290 26.37 -15.00 9.52
CA ARG A 290 26.13 -13.84 8.65
C ARG A 290 25.03 -14.18 7.64
N SER A 291 24.04 -13.30 7.53
CA SER A 291 23.03 -13.29 6.46
C SER A 291 23.32 -12.10 5.54
N SER A 292 23.21 -12.30 4.22
CA SER A 292 23.40 -11.24 3.24
C SER A 292 22.36 -11.34 2.14
N ARG A 293 21.73 -10.22 1.80
CA ARG A 293 20.67 -10.14 0.79
C ARG A 293 20.90 -8.92 -0.10
N THR A 294 20.65 -9.05 -1.39
CA THR A 294 20.66 -7.92 -2.31
C THR A 294 19.26 -7.34 -2.42
N ILE A 295 19.08 -6.09 -2.01
CA ILE A 295 17.81 -5.36 -1.98
C ILE A 295 17.98 -4.11 -2.87
N PRO A 296 17.76 -4.21 -4.19
CA PRO A 296 18.10 -3.18 -5.17
C PRO A 296 17.07 -2.05 -5.28
N GLU A 297 15.82 -2.28 -4.86
CA GLU A 297 14.71 -1.30 -4.91
C GLU A 297 14.69 -0.49 -6.21
N PRO A 298 14.57 -1.10 -7.40
CA PRO A 298 14.33 -0.33 -8.62
C PRO A 298 12.98 0.42 -8.52
N GLU A 299 12.75 1.35 -9.44
CA GLU A 299 11.57 2.21 -9.43
C GLU A 299 10.90 2.16 -10.81
N ARG A 300 9.60 1.88 -10.82
CA ARG A 300 8.78 2.02 -12.01
C ARG A 300 8.45 3.50 -12.23
N PRO A 301 8.48 3.98 -13.48
CA PRO A 301 8.17 5.37 -13.76
C PRO A 301 6.67 5.65 -13.58
N ALA A 302 6.31 6.93 -13.59
CA ALA A 302 4.92 7.35 -13.66
C ALA A 302 4.23 6.72 -14.87
N MET A 303 3.04 6.15 -14.69
CA MET A 303 2.31 5.45 -15.75
C MET A 303 2.07 6.34 -16.97
N ASN A 304 1.82 7.64 -16.75
CA ASN A 304 1.64 8.61 -17.83
C ASN A 304 2.84 8.71 -18.78
N SER A 305 4.06 8.48 -18.27
CA SER A 305 5.26 8.50 -19.13
C SER A 305 5.32 7.33 -20.12
N LEU A 306 4.62 6.23 -19.84
CA LEU A 306 4.47 5.10 -20.78
C LEU A 306 3.44 5.38 -21.87
N LEU A 307 2.38 6.14 -21.54
CA LEU A 307 1.33 6.51 -22.50
C LEU A 307 1.82 7.56 -23.50
N GLU A 308 2.77 8.43 -23.10
CA GLU A 308 3.39 9.42 -23.99
C GLU A 308 4.36 8.81 -25.01
N THR A 309 4.77 7.54 -24.80
CA THR A 309 5.72 6.83 -25.67
C THR A 309 5.09 5.74 -26.54
N ALA A 310 3.76 5.53 -26.43
CA ALA A 310 2.97 4.58 -27.21
C ALA A 310 2.19 5.26 -28.34
#